data_AF-A0A6N7TVR1-F1
#
_entry.id   AF-A0A6N7TVR1-F1
#
_cell.length_a   1.000
_cell.length_b   1.000
_cell.length_c   1.000
_cell.angle_alpha   90.00
_cell.angle_beta   90.00
_cell.angle_gamma   90.00
#
_symmetry.space_group_name_H-M   'P 1'
#
loop_
_entity.id
_entity.type
_entity.pdbx_description
1 polymer ?
#
loop_
_entity_poly.entity_id
_entity_poly.type
_entity_poly.pdbx_seq_one_letter_code
_entity_poly.pdbx_strand_id
1 'polypeptide(L)'
;MTTPRCPICEDLPRGPLCKTHRQELARTIHELRLGMRDLKQVERREIRYSAHGGGAAHPAFAPTPIDISAADLYDQVEDTIQDVAGDIGLWGGKAPQLLAKLASRMGRFADAPNSGRDYKQLTQALHRVRLRTTPQQDRIIHGHCLNPECGADITGLPDDQMATCPACGSVWSVAAIRQARMEELKGRTITCTPKDAADWTQWQTGRKVNRKQVTMWIKRGKLPSVVKAEEPGKWKFDTSELIACA
;
A
#
# COMPACT_ATOMS: atom_id res chain seq x y z
N MET A 1 -37.08 2.07 10.86
CA MET A 1 -36.32 1.79 9.62
C MET A 1 -34.97 1.24 10.04
N THR A 2 -34.78 -0.07 9.91
CA THR A 2 -33.53 -0.76 10.25
C THR A 2 -32.47 -0.35 9.25
N THR A 3 -31.39 0.27 9.71
CA THR A 3 -30.22 0.59 8.87
C THR A 3 -29.70 -0.72 8.27
N PRO A 4 -29.55 -0.82 6.94
CA PRO A 4 -29.05 -2.05 6.35
C PRO A 4 -27.63 -2.34 6.86
N ARG A 5 -27.44 -3.57 7.37
CA ARG A 5 -26.16 -4.05 7.89
C ARG A 5 -25.18 -4.21 6.73
N CYS A 6 -24.05 -3.52 6.80
CA CYS A 6 -23.09 -3.51 5.71
C CYS A 6 -22.16 -4.72 5.80
N PRO A 7 -21.98 -5.48 4.71
CA PRO A 7 -21.16 -6.69 4.74
C PRO A 7 -19.68 -6.44 4.99
N ILE A 8 -19.18 -5.23 4.70
CA ILE A 8 -17.78 -4.88 5.01
C ILE A 8 -17.60 -4.47 6.46
N CYS A 9 -18.57 -3.75 7.04
CA CYS A 9 -18.51 -3.32 8.45
C CYS A 9 -18.62 -4.50 9.42
N GLU A 10 -19.45 -5.48 9.09
CA GLU A 10 -19.85 -6.56 10.00
C GLU A 10 -19.37 -7.93 9.51
N ASP A 11 -18.52 -7.96 8.48
CA ASP A 11 -18.01 -9.15 7.80
C ASP A 11 -19.10 -10.17 7.41
N LEU A 12 -20.23 -9.66 6.90
CA LEU A 12 -21.34 -10.49 6.45
C LEU A 12 -21.08 -10.99 5.02
N PRO A 13 -21.59 -12.20 4.66
CA PRO A 13 -21.34 -12.76 3.34
C PRO A 13 -22.05 -12.00 2.20
N ARG A 14 -23.18 -11.33 2.50
CA ARG A 14 -24.03 -10.64 1.52
C ARG A 14 -24.72 -9.44 2.16
N GLY A 15 -25.15 -8.51 1.32
CA GLY A 15 -25.94 -7.34 1.72
C GLY A 15 -25.48 -6.07 1.01
N PRO A 16 -26.25 -4.97 1.11
CA PRO A 16 -25.91 -3.71 0.49
C PRO A 16 -24.81 -2.97 1.26
N LEU A 17 -24.04 -2.15 0.57
CA LEU A 17 -22.99 -1.31 1.18
C LEU A 17 -23.59 -0.12 1.94
N CYS A 18 -22.93 0.30 3.03
CA CYS A 18 -23.24 1.57 3.70
C CYS A 18 -22.72 2.77 2.89
N LYS A 19 -23.14 3.99 3.25
CA LYS A 19 -22.76 5.23 2.55
C LYS A 19 -21.24 5.39 2.39
N THR A 20 -20.45 5.03 3.40
CA THR A 20 -18.98 5.13 3.37
C THR A 20 -18.39 4.17 2.33
N HIS A 21 -18.72 2.88 2.42
CA HIS A 21 -18.21 1.88 1.48
C HIS A 21 -18.70 2.11 0.04
N ARG A 22 -19.86 2.77 -0.16
CA ARG A 22 -20.30 3.23 -1.49
C ARG A 22 -19.37 4.29 -2.07
N GLN A 23 -18.97 5.27 -1.27
CA GLN A 23 -18.06 6.33 -1.71
C GLN A 23 -16.67 5.77 -2.01
N GLU A 24 -16.19 4.87 -1.16
CA GLU A 24 -14.92 4.18 -1.38
C GLU A 24 -14.96 3.32 -2.63
N LEU A 25 -16.03 2.56 -2.86
CA LEU A 25 -16.19 1.76 -4.07
C LEU A 25 -16.18 2.61 -5.35
N ALA A 26 -16.86 3.76 -5.32
CA ALA A 26 -16.84 4.71 -6.44
C ALA A 26 -15.43 5.25 -6.70
N ARG A 27 -14.68 5.56 -5.64
CA ARG A 27 -13.26 5.93 -5.75
C ARG A 27 -12.43 4.78 -6.31
N THR A 28 -12.60 3.56 -5.81
CA THR A 28 -11.89 2.36 -6.26
C THR A 28 -12.09 2.13 -7.76
N ILE A 29 -13.33 2.23 -8.26
CA ILE A 29 -13.63 2.10 -9.69
C ILE A 29 -12.94 3.20 -10.51
N HIS A 30 -12.98 4.45 -10.04
CA HIS A 30 -12.31 5.55 -10.72
C HIS A 30 -10.79 5.33 -10.80
N GLU A 31 -10.17 4.96 -9.68
CA GLU A 31 -8.73 4.72 -9.59
C GLU A 31 -8.29 3.50 -10.39
N LEU A 32 -9.09 2.42 -10.43
CA LEU A 32 -8.85 1.28 -11.31
C LEU A 32 -8.84 1.68 -12.79
N ARG A 33 -9.73 2.61 -13.21
CA ARG A 33 -9.73 3.08 -14.60
C ARG A 33 -8.43 3.80 -14.97
N LEU A 34 -7.86 4.55 -14.03
CA LEU A 34 -6.57 5.21 -14.22
C LEU A 34 -5.43 4.19 -14.19
N GLY A 35 -5.39 3.36 -13.15
CA GLY A 35 -4.34 2.35 -12.96
C GLY A 35 -4.28 1.32 -14.09
N MET A 36 -5.41 0.94 -14.69
CA MET A 36 -5.44 0.06 -15.87
C MET A 36 -4.81 0.72 -17.11
N ARG A 37 -4.90 2.06 -17.24
CA ARG A 37 -4.21 2.79 -18.33
C ARG A 37 -2.71 2.79 -18.09
N ASP A 38 -2.28 3.07 -16.86
CA ASP A 38 -0.88 3.08 -16.50
C ASP A 38 -0.26 1.68 -16.65
N LEU A 39 -0.98 0.63 -16.23
CA LEU A 39 -0.54 -0.76 -16.39
C LEU A 39 -0.35 -1.14 -17.86
N LYS A 40 -1.20 -0.64 -18.77
CA LYS A 40 -1.04 -0.85 -20.22
C LYS A 40 0.20 -0.14 -20.78
N GLN A 41 0.57 1.01 -20.23
CA GLN A 41 1.82 1.70 -20.59
C GLN A 41 3.04 0.95 -20.04
N VAL A 42 2.96 0.38 -18.83
CA VAL A 42 4.00 -0.48 -18.25
C VAL A 42 4.19 -1.74 -19.09
N GLU A 43 3.10 -2.41 -19.48
CA GLU A 43 3.12 -3.57 -20.39
C GLU A 43 3.88 -3.24 -21.68
N ARG A 44 3.62 -2.08 -22.28
CA ARG A 44 4.29 -1.62 -23.50
C ARG A 44 5.71 -1.10 -23.27
N ARG A 45 6.19 -1.11 -22.02
CA ARG A 45 7.46 -0.53 -21.58
C ARG A 45 7.60 0.97 -21.92
N GLU A 46 6.49 1.68 -22.13
CA GLU A 46 6.45 3.13 -22.38
C GLU A 46 6.85 3.90 -21.11
N ILE A 47 6.49 3.36 -19.96
CA ILE A 47 6.86 3.87 -18.64
C ILE A 47 7.50 2.75 -17.80
N ARG A 48 8.49 3.11 -16.97
CA ARG A 48 9.14 2.18 -16.03
C ARG A 48 9.07 2.79 -14.63
N TYR A 49 8.40 2.10 -13.72
CA TYR A 49 8.32 2.46 -12.31
C TYR A 49 9.38 1.75 -11.43
N SER A 50 10.35 1.06 -12.05
CA SER A 50 11.44 0.39 -11.34
C SER A 50 12.29 1.38 -10.55
N ALA A 51 12.63 1.04 -9.30
CA ALA A 51 13.72 1.69 -8.60
C ALA A 51 15.05 1.35 -9.29
N HIS A 52 15.97 2.31 -9.25
CA HIS A 52 17.39 2.03 -9.33
C HIS A 52 17.81 1.22 -8.08
N GLY A 53 17.53 -0.08 -8.08
CA GLY A 53 18.06 -1.07 -7.14
C GLY A 53 19.14 -1.90 -7.86
N GLY A 54 20.34 -1.94 -7.29
CA GLY A 54 21.58 -2.32 -7.96
C GLY A 54 21.63 -3.69 -8.64
N GLY A 55 22.48 -3.76 -9.67
CA GLY A 55 23.13 -5.00 -10.11
C GLY A 55 22.21 -6.11 -10.60
N ALA A 56 21.18 -5.81 -11.41
CA ALA A 56 20.57 -6.87 -12.20
C ALA A 56 21.62 -7.41 -13.20
N ALA A 57 21.97 -8.69 -13.07
CA ALA A 57 22.78 -9.38 -14.07
C ALA A 57 22.18 -9.11 -15.46
N HIS A 58 23.03 -8.72 -16.42
CA HIS A 58 22.57 -8.51 -17.79
C HIS A 58 21.88 -9.79 -18.25
N PRO A 59 20.60 -9.73 -18.65
CA PRO A 59 19.92 -10.92 -19.12
C PRO A 59 20.68 -11.45 -20.34
N ALA A 60 20.94 -12.76 -20.36
CA ALA A 60 21.64 -13.43 -21.46
C ALA A 60 20.87 -13.34 -22.80
N PHE A 61 19.60 -12.91 -22.75
CA PHE A 61 18.72 -12.75 -23.88
C PHE A 61 18.16 -11.33 -23.95
N ALA A 62 17.85 -10.89 -25.17
CA ALA A 62 17.15 -9.64 -25.40
C ALA A 62 15.80 -9.65 -24.64
N PRO A 63 15.46 -8.57 -23.92
CA PRO A 63 14.17 -8.47 -23.25
C PRO A 63 13.01 -8.61 -24.23
N THR A 64 11.93 -9.26 -23.80
CA THR A 64 10.71 -9.35 -24.59
C THR A 64 10.16 -7.95 -24.92
N PRO A 65 9.53 -7.76 -26.09
CA PRO A 65 9.00 -6.45 -26.51
C PRO A 65 8.00 -5.85 -25.52
N ILE A 66 7.25 -6.71 -24.82
CA ILE A 66 6.32 -6.32 -23.75
C ILE A 66 6.82 -6.82 -22.38
N ASP A 67 6.32 -6.19 -21.32
CA ASP A 67 6.45 -6.67 -19.95
C ASP A 67 5.36 -7.70 -19.65
N ILE A 68 5.74 -8.98 -19.71
CA ILE A 68 4.83 -10.13 -19.51
C ILE A 68 4.14 -10.04 -18.14
N SER A 69 4.88 -9.67 -17.08
CA SER A 69 4.31 -9.60 -15.74
C SER A 69 3.24 -8.51 -15.59
N ALA A 70 3.37 -7.41 -16.34
CA ALA A 70 2.36 -6.37 -16.40
C ALA A 70 1.15 -6.80 -17.24
N ALA A 71 1.37 -7.55 -18.33
CA ALA A 71 0.30 -8.15 -19.13
C ALA A 71 -0.53 -9.14 -18.29
N ASP A 72 0.13 -10.08 -17.60
CA ASP A 72 -0.55 -11.07 -16.76
C ASP A 72 -1.38 -10.41 -15.64
N LEU A 73 -0.87 -9.33 -15.04
CA LEU A 73 -1.62 -8.57 -14.04
C LEU A 73 -2.82 -7.85 -14.66
N TYR A 74 -2.67 -7.31 -15.88
CA TYR A 74 -3.77 -6.65 -16.59
C TYR A 74 -4.91 -7.63 -16.83
N ASP A 75 -4.59 -8.83 -17.32
CA ASP A 75 -5.57 -9.86 -17.63
C ASP A 75 -6.30 -10.33 -16.36
N GLN A 76 -5.57 -10.60 -15.27
CA GLN A 76 -6.19 -10.97 -13.98
C GLN A 76 -7.14 -9.91 -13.41
N VAL A 77 -6.78 -8.63 -13.58
CA VAL A 77 -7.63 -7.51 -13.14
C VAL A 77 -8.83 -7.36 -14.07
N GLU A 78 -8.66 -7.56 -15.38
CA GLU A 78 -9.76 -7.58 -16.35
C GLU A 78 -10.76 -8.72 -16.04
N ASP A 79 -10.29 -9.93 -15.75
CA ASP A 79 -11.14 -11.05 -15.33
C ASP A 79 -11.95 -10.71 -14.07
N THR A 80 -11.28 -10.12 -13.06
CA THR A 80 -11.96 -9.66 -11.83
C THR A 80 -13.06 -8.64 -12.14
N ILE A 81 -12.81 -7.71 -13.06
CA ILE A 81 -13.79 -6.70 -13.48
C ILE A 81 -14.93 -7.35 -14.26
N GLN A 82 -14.66 -8.36 -15.09
CA GLN A 82 -15.67 -9.10 -15.84
C GLN A 82 -16.59 -9.89 -14.89
N ASP A 83 -16.04 -10.59 -13.91
CA ASP A 83 -16.81 -11.31 -12.89
C ASP A 83 -17.76 -10.37 -12.13
N VAL A 84 -17.24 -9.26 -11.62
CA VAL A 84 -18.02 -8.26 -10.88
C VAL A 84 -19.10 -7.60 -11.76
N ALA A 85 -18.77 -7.34 -13.04
CA ALA A 85 -19.75 -6.84 -13.99
C ALA A 85 -20.87 -7.88 -14.24
N GLY A 86 -20.50 -9.15 -14.40
CA GLY A 86 -21.42 -10.27 -14.60
C GLY A 86 -22.42 -10.43 -13.45
N ASP A 87 -21.96 -10.27 -12.19
CA ASP A 87 -22.79 -10.36 -10.98
C ASP A 87 -23.96 -9.34 -10.96
N ILE A 88 -23.84 -8.22 -11.67
CA ILE A 88 -24.92 -7.23 -11.82
C ILE A 88 -25.59 -7.23 -13.21
N GLY A 89 -25.28 -8.23 -14.04
CA GLY A 89 -25.83 -8.42 -15.38
C GLY A 89 -25.23 -7.50 -16.44
N LEU A 90 -24.00 -7.02 -16.24
CA LEU A 90 -23.24 -6.31 -17.26
C LEU A 90 -22.33 -7.28 -17.99
N TRP A 91 -22.57 -7.43 -19.29
CA TRP A 91 -21.77 -8.28 -20.16
C TRP A 91 -21.20 -7.48 -21.33
N GLY A 92 -20.06 -7.95 -21.84
CA GLY A 92 -19.44 -7.41 -23.04
C GLY A 92 -18.74 -6.07 -22.85
N GLY A 93 -17.52 -6.00 -23.39
CA GLY A 93 -16.66 -4.82 -23.38
C GLY A 93 -15.37 -5.04 -22.61
N LYS A 94 -14.38 -4.19 -22.87
CA LYS A 94 -13.09 -4.22 -22.18
C LYS A 94 -13.20 -3.65 -20.78
N ALA A 95 -12.25 -3.97 -19.89
CA ALA A 95 -12.23 -3.53 -18.50
C ALA A 95 -12.56 -2.01 -18.31
N PRO A 96 -11.97 -1.07 -19.07
CA PRO A 96 -12.28 0.37 -18.92
C PRO A 96 -13.74 0.72 -19.22
N GLN A 97 -14.38 0.01 -20.15
CA GLN A 97 -15.78 0.19 -20.51
C GLN A 97 -16.69 -0.37 -19.42
N LEU A 98 -16.37 -1.56 -18.91
CA LEU A 98 -17.11 -2.17 -17.79
C LEU A 98 -17.02 -1.32 -16.53
N LEU A 99 -15.84 -0.81 -16.17
CA LEU A 99 -15.67 0.11 -15.05
C LEU A 99 -16.49 1.41 -15.22
N ALA A 100 -16.61 1.94 -16.45
CA ALA A 100 -17.46 3.10 -16.71
C ALA A 100 -18.96 2.77 -16.54
N LYS A 101 -19.40 1.58 -16.99
CA LYS A 101 -20.78 1.09 -16.80
C LYS A 101 -21.08 0.81 -15.32
N LEU A 102 -20.12 0.27 -14.57
CA LEU A 102 -20.22 0.06 -13.12
C LEU A 102 -20.38 1.41 -12.39
N ALA A 103 -19.56 2.40 -12.74
CA ALA A 103 -19.65 3.75 -12.18
C ALA A 103 -21.01 4.40 -12.43
N SER A 104 -21.58 4.28 -13.64
CA SER A 104 -22.89 4.86 -13.96
C SER A 104 -24.07 4.15 -13.27
N ARG A 105 -23.87 2.91 -12.81
CA ARG A 105 -24.87 2.08 -12.12
C ARG A 105 -24.55 1.90 -10.64
N MET A 106 -23.80 2.84 -10.03
CA MET A 106 -23.27 2.72 -8.67
C MET A 106 -24.33 2.37 -7.62
N GLY A 107 -25.55 2.94 -7.70
CA GLY A 107 -26.63 2.60 -6.78
C GLY A 107 -26.99 1.12 -6.83
N ARG A 108 -27.30 0.62 -8.02
CA ARG A 108 -27.62 -0.81 -8.25
C ARG A 108 -26.45 -1.72 -7.88
N PHE A 109 -25.21 -1.31 -8.14
CA PHE A 109 -24.03 -2.08 -7.79
C PHE A 109 -23.85 -2.17 -6.27
N ALA A 110 -23.94 -1.04 -5.57
CA ALA A 110 -23.83 -0.98 -4.12
C ALA A 110 -24.96 -1.68 -3.36
N ASP A 111 -26.15 -1.77 -3.97
CA ASP A 111 -27.31 -2.45 -3.40
C ASP A 111 -27.37 -3.94 -3.78
N ALA A 112 -26.46 -4.44 -4.61
CA ALA A 112 -26.44 -5.82 -5.06
C ALA A 112 -26.13 -6.80 -3.89
N PRO A 113 -26.70 -8.02 -3.90
CA PRO A 113 -26.47 -9.01 -2.84
C PRO A 113 -24.99 -9.34 -2.61
N ASN A 114 -24.18 -9.37 -3.67
CA ASN A 114 -22.76 -9.71 -3.63
C ASN A 114 -21.84 -8.48 -3.47
N SER A 115 -22.39 -7.28 -3.29
CA SER A 115 -21.61 -6.03 -3.29
C SER A 115 -20.46 -5.99 -2.28
N GLY A 116 -20.55 -6.70 -1.17
CA GLY A 116 -19.44 -6.87 -0.22
C GLY A 116 -18.27 -7.69 -0.78
N ARG A 117 -18.55 -8.81 -1.46
CA ARG A 117 -17.53 -9.61 -2.15
C ARG A 117 -16.87 -8.80 -3.25
N ASP A 118 -17.69 -8.16 -4.09
CA ASP A 118 -17.24 -7.39 -5.24
C ASP A 118 -16.39 -6.18 -4.82
N TYR A 119 -16.78 -5.52 -3.72
CA TYR A 119 -15.98 -4.47 -3.09
C TYR A 119 -14.59 -4.99 -2.71
N LYS A 120 -14.49 -6.14 -2.02
CA LYS A 120 -13.22 -6.73 -1.59
C LYS A 120 -12.36 -7.07 -2.82
N GLN A 121 -12.93 -7.70 -3.83
CA GLN A 121 -12.24 -8.09 -5.07
C GLN A 121 -11.69 -6.87 -5.83
N LEU A 122 -12.52 -5.83 -6.06
CA LEU A 122 -12.06 -4.62 -6.75
C LEU A 122 -11.02 -3.83 -5.95
N THR A 123 -11.15 -3.80 -4.62
CA THR A 123 -10.19 -3.12 -3.75
C THR A 123 -8.85 -3.84 -3.75
N GLN A 124 -8.86 -5.18 -3.73
CA GLN A 124 -7.64 -5.99 -3.84
C GLN A 124 -7.02 -5.85 -5.24
N ALA A 125 -7.81 -5.87 -6.30
CA ALA A 125 -7.34 -5.63 -7.66
C ALA A 125 -6.67 -4.26 -7.79
N LEU A 126 -7.29 -3.21 -7.25
CA LEU A 126 -6.72 -1.87 -7.23
C LEU A 126 -5.40 -1.82 -6.47
N HIS A 127 -5.32 -2.47 -5.31
CA HIS A 127 -4.09 -2.54 -4.53
C HIS A 127 -2.96 -3.19 -5.35
N ARG A 128 -3.22 -4.31 -6.04
CA ARG A 128 -2.23 -4.97 -6.90
C ARG A 128 -1.77 -4.07 -8.06
N VAL A 129 -2.70 -3.37 -8.70
CA VAL A 129 -2.40 -2.39 -9.76
C VAL A 129 -1.52 -1.27 -9.22
N ARG A 130 -1.90 -0.65 -8.10
CA ARG A 130 -1.11 0.40 -7.44
C ARG A 130 0.28 -0.08 -7.07
N LEU A 131 0.39 -1.31 -6.56
CA LEU A 131 1.69 -1.89 -6.25
C LEU A 131 2.54 -2.11 -7.52
N ARG A 132 1.96 -2.22 -8.72
CA ARG A 132 2.74 -2.28 -9.96
C ARG A 132 3.08 -0.90 -10.52
N THR A 133 2.17 0.07 -10.37
CA THR A 133 2.27 1.40 -10.98
C THR A 133 2.85 2.47 -10.06
N THR A 134 3.09 2.16 -8.78
CA THR A 134 3.76 3.08 -7.83
C THR A 134 5.27 2.79 -7.82
N PRO A 135 6.13 3.80 -8.07
CA PRO A 135 7.57 3.67 -7.92
C PRO A 135 7.96 3.05 -6.58
N GLN A 136 8.97 2.18 -6.56
CA GLN A 136 9.45 1.59 -5.31
C GLN A 136 9.97 2.64 -4.30
N GLN A 137 10.54 3.75 -4.79
CA GLN A 137 10.99 4.87 -3.96
C GLN A 137 9.86 5.62 -3.22
N ASP A 138 8.61 5.43 -3.65
CA ASP A 138 7.43 6.01 -3.00
C ASP A 138 6.75 5.01 -2.04
N ARG A 139 7.29 3.79 -1.92
CA ARG A 139 6.80 2.77 -0.97
C ARG A 139 7.46 2.97 0.38
N ILE A 140 6.68 2.80 1.43
CA ILE A 140 7.19 2.87 2.79
C ILE A 140 7.64 1.48 3.24
N ILE A 141 8.61 1.45 4.16
CA ILE A 141 9.04 0.25 4.84
C ILE A 141 8.10 0.04 6.04
N HIS A 142 7.29 -1.02 5.99
CA HIS A 142 6.44 -1.39 7.12
C HIS A 142 7.29 -1.94 8.28
N GLY A 143 8.30 -2.75 7.96
CA GLY A 143 9.21 -3.37 8.91
C GLY A 143 9.75 -4.68 8.33
N HIS A 144 10.30 -5.54 9.19
CA HIS A 144 10.86 -6.83 8.78
C HIS A 144 9.81 -7.94 8.76
N CYS A 145 10.03 -8.96 7.94
CA CYS A 145 9.20 -10.15 7.93
C CYS A 145 9.25 -10.87 9.28
N LEU A 146 8.07 -11.22 9.82
CA LEU A 146 7.94 -11.90 11.10
C LEU A 146 8.30 -13.40 11.04
N ASN A 147 8.55 -13.93 9.85
CA ASN A 147 9.09 -15.28 9.71
C ASN A 147 10.56 -15.29 10.20
N PRO A 148 10.89 -16.07 11.25
CA PRO A 148 12.24 -16.12 11.82
C PRO A 148 13.36 -16.45 10.83
N GLU A 149 13.05 -17.19 9.76
CA GLU A 149 14.04 -17.60 8.75
C GLU A 149 14.20 -16.58 7.61
N CYS A 150 13.35 -15.56 7.54
CA CYS A 150 13.34 -14.63 6.41
C CYS A 150 13.97 -13.27 6.73
N GLY A 151 13.46 -12.56 7.75
CA GLY A 151 13.93 -11.22 8.15
C GLY A 151 13.88 -10.11 7.07
N ALA A 152 13.38 -10.38 5.86
CA ALA A 152 13.44 -9.43 4.76
C ALA A 152 12.53 -8.20 4.98
N ASP A 153 12.92 -7.06 4.42
CA ASP A 153 12.13 -5.83 4.47
C ASP A 153 10.81 -5.98 3.71
N ILE A 154 9.73 -5.66 4.41
CA ILE A 154 8.39 -5.59 3.84
C ILE A 154 8.11 -4.13 3.49
N THR A 155 7.99 -3.86 2.19
CA THR A 155 7.63 -2.56 1.65
C THR A 155 6.21 -2.58 1.09
N GLY A 156 5.51 -1.46 1.20
CA GLY A 156 4.14 -1.34 0.74
C GLY A 156 3.69 0.11 0.64
N LEU A 157 2.41 0.30 0.35
CA LEU A 157 1.79 1.61 0.33
C LEU A 157 1.55 2.10 1.78
N PRO A 158 1.57 3.42 2.03
CA PRO A 158 1.37 3.96 3.38
C PRO A 158 0.15 3.42 4.16
N ASP A 159 -0.92 3.15 3.42
CA ASP A 159 -2.25 2.78 3.91
C ASP A 159 -2.53 1.27 3.86
N ASP A 160 -1.53 0.44 3.54
CA ASP A 160 -1.71 -1.00 3.51
C ASP A 160 -2.05 -1.56 4.90
N GLN A 161 -3.06 -2.42 4.96
CA GLN A 161 -3.44 -3.15 6.18
C GLN A 161 -2.77 -4.52 6.26
N MET A 162 -2.52 -5.13 5.10
CA MET A 162 -1.87 -6.42 4.93
C MET A 162 -0.70 -6.25 3.97
N ALA A 163 0.39 -6.95 4.23
CA ALA A 163 1.56 -6.93 3.34
C ALA A 163 2.12 -8.33 3.16
N THR A 164 2.53 -8.63 1.93
CA THR A 164 3.15 -9.89 1.56
C THR A 164 4.66 -9.71 1.51
N CYS A 165 5.39 -10.58 2.19
CA CYS A 165 6.84 -10.58 2.13
C CYS A 165 7.33 -10.94 0.72
N PRO A 166 8.18 -10.13 0.08
CA PRO A 166 8.65 -10.41 -1.27
C PRO A 166 9.63 -11.59 -1.35
N ALA A 167 10.26 -11.98 -0.23
CA ALA A 167 11.26 -13.04 -0.20
C ALA A 167 10.66 -14.43 0.08
N CYS A 168 9.75 -14.55 1.05
CA CYS A 168 9.18 -15.84 1.47
C CYS A 168 7.67 -16.00 1.20
N GLY A 169 7.00 -14.95 0.69
CA GLY A 169 5.56 -15.01 0.36
C GLY A 169 4.61 -15.01 1.56
N SER A 170 5.12 -14.97 2.80
CA SER A 170 4.28 -14.88 4.01
C SER A 170 3.47 -13.59 4.04
N VAL A 171 2.20 -13.68 4.43
CA VAL A 171 1.29 -12.54 4.52
C VAL A 171 1.08 -12.16 5.98
N TRP A 172 1.32 -10.89 6.30
CA TRP A 172 1.22 -10.37 7.67
C TRP A 172 0.34 -9.12 7.69
N SER A 173 -0.28 -8.83 8.83
CA SER A 173 -0.89 -7.52 9.03
C SER A 173 0.21 -6.48 9.22
N VAL A 174 0.06 -5.33 8.57
CA VAL A 174 0.98 -4.20 8.70
C VAL A 174 1.03 -3.71 10.15
N ALA A 175 -0.09 -3.81 10.88
CA ALA A 175 -0.14 -3.52 12.31
C ALA A 175 0.79 -4.44 13.12
N ALA A 176 0.78 -5.75 12.87
CA ALA A 176 1.66 -6.70 13.55
C ALA A 176 3.14 -6.45 13.21
N ILE A 177 3.46 -6.17 11.94
CA ILE A 177 4.82 -5.82 11.52
C ILE A 177 5.31 -4.56 12.26
N ARG A 178 4.49 -3.49 12.28
CA ARG A 178 4.84 -2.24 12.96
C ARG A 178 4.98 -2.42 14.47
N GLN A 179 4.13 -3.24 15.08
CA GLN A 179 4.21 -3.55 16.51
C GLN A 179 5.49 -4.31 16.85
N ALA A 180 5.80 -5.40 16.13
CA ALA A 180 7.03 -6.17 16.36
C ALA A 180 8.27 -5.30 16.19
N ARG A 181 8.27 -4.41 15.18
CA ARG A 181 9.33 -3.43 14.97
C ARG A 181 9.46 -2.46 16.14
N MET A 182 8.34 -1.94 16.65
CA MET A 182 8.35 -1.07 17.83
C MET A 182 8.92 -1.79 19.05
N GLU A 183 8.52 -3.04 19.29
CA GLU A 183 9.01 -3.85 20.41
C GLU A 183 10.52 -4.11 20.31
N GLU A 184 11.03 -4.36 19.11
CA GLU A 184 12.47 -4.56 18.87
C GLU A 184 13.32 -3.31 19.14
N LEU A 185 12.76 -2.14 18.82
CA LEU A 185 13.46 -0.85 18.93
C LEU A 185 13.25 -0.16 20.28
N LYS A 186 12.27 -0.60 21.07
CA LYS A 186 11.96 -0.05 22.38
C LYS A 186 13.20 -0.12 23.28
N GLY A 187 13.60 1.04 23.83
CA GLY A 187 14.76 1.13 24.71
C GLY A 187 16.11 1.21 23.99
N ARG A 188 16.15 1.10 22.65
CA ARG A 188 17.35 1.42 21.86
C ARG A 188 17.43 2.92 21.67
N THR A 189 18.52 3.53 22.11
CA THR A 189 18.74 4.97 21.98
C THR A 189 19.89 5.30 21.05
N ILE A 190 19.74 6.34 20.25
CA ILE A 190 20.80 6.89 19.40
C ILE A 190 21.14 8.31 19.85
N THR A 191 22.43 8.66 19.86
CA THR A 191 22.90 10.01 20.17
C THR A 191 23.43 10.66 18.90
N CYS A 192 22.68 11.60 18.34
CA CYS A 192 23.04 12.22 17.06
C CYS A 192 22.44 13.62 16.91
N THR A 193 22.71 14.29 15.79
CA THR A 193 22.08 15.59 15.51
C THR A 193 20.64 15.40 15.02
N PRO A 194 19.75 16.42 15.10
CA PRO A 194 18.41 16.31 14.53
C PRO A 194 18.37 16.07 13.02
N LYS A 195 19.47 16.34 12.30
CA LYS A 195 19.59 15.99 10.88
C LYS A 195 19.82 14.49 10.73
N ASP A 196 20.81 13.95 11.44
CA ASP A 196 21.13 12.52 11.38
C ASP A 196 19.98 11.66 11.89
N ALA A 197 19.23 12.13 12.89
CA ALA A 197 18.00 11.47 13.35
C ALA A 197 16.92 11.42 12.25
N ALA A 198 16.80 12.48 11.44
CA ALA A 198 15.88 12.51 10.31
C ALA A 198 16.31 11.52 9.23
N ASP A 199 17.59 11.52 8.88
CA ASP A 199 18.18 10.61 7.88
C ASP A 199 18.03 9.15 8.33
N TRP A 200 18.31 8.84 9.60
CA TRP A 200 18.10 7.52 10.20
C TRP A 200 16.63 7.11 10.15
N THR A 201 15.70 8.00 10.52
CA THR A 201 14.26 7.71 10.51
C THR A 201 13.75 7.47 9.09
N GLN A 202 14.23 8.24 8.12
CA GLN A 202 13.89 8.07 6.71
C GLN A 202 14.44 6.75 6.18
N TRP A 203 15.69 6.39 6.49
CA TRP A 203 16.27 5.11 6.11
C TRP A 203 15.49 3.93 6.68
N GLN A 204 15.02 4.07 7.91
CA GLN A 204 14.23 3.05 8.59
C GLN A 204 12.79 2.93 8.04
N THR A 205 12.10 4.03 7.79
CA THR A 205 10.67 4.01 7.45
C THR A 205 10.39 4.11 5.96
N GLY A 206 11.38 4.49 5.15
CA GLY A 206 11.19 4.93 3.77
C GLY A 206 10.43 6.25 3.64
N ARG A 207 9.98 6.87 4.76
CA ARG A 207 9.24 8.14 4.75
C ARG A 207 10.20 9.31 4.74
N LYS A 208 9.91 10.32 3.92
CA LYS A 208 10.71 11.54 3.88
C LYS A 208 10.56 12.31 5.20
N VAL A 209 11.64 12.34 5.98
CA VAL A 209 11.73 13.11 7.23
C VAL A 209 12.88 14.10 7.10
N ASN A 210 12.66 15.35 7.50
CA ASN A 210 13.69 16.38 7.48
C ASN A 210 14.05 16.88 8.88
N ARG A 211 15.22 17.51 9.01
CA ARG A 211 15.72 18.11 10.26
C ARG A 211 14.69 19.02 10.95
N LYS A 212 13.91 19.80 10.18
CA LYS A 212 12.93 20.75 10.72
C LYS A 212 11.76 20.01 11.38
N GLN A 213 11.32 18.88 10.83
CA GLN A 213 10.30 18.02 11.43
C GLN A 213 10.78 17.47 12.78
N VAL A 214 11.99 16.88 12.83
CA VAL A 214 12.57 16.38 14.09
C VAL A 214 12.70 17.50 15.13
N THR A 215 13.17 18.67 14.71
CA THR A 215 13.24 19.85 15.60
C THR A 215 11.86 20.26 16.12
N MET A 216 10.82 20.17 15.30
CA MET A 216 9.44 20.43 15.74
C MET A 216 8.90 19.34 16.68
N TRP A 217 9.27 18.07 16.51
CA TRP A 217 8.89 17.00 17.42
C TRP A 217 9.46 17.24 18.83
N ILE A 218 10.73 17.64 18.91
CA ILE A 218 11.37 18.04 20.16
C ILE A 218 10.63 19.24 20.78
N LYS A 219 10.43 20.33 20.01
CA LYS A 219 9.77 21.55 20.51
C LYS A 219 8.33 21.32 20.98
N ARG A 220 7.62 20.36 20.38
CA ARG A 220 6.24 20.03 20.72
C ARG A 220 6.13 18.94 21.80
N GLY A 221 7.25 18.44 22.33
CA GLY A 221 7.26 17.39 23.34
C GLY A 221 6.71 16.04 22.85
N LYS A 222 6.80 15.75 21.54
CA LYS A 222 6.36 14.46 20.98
C LYS A 222 7.32 13.30 21.28
N LEU A 223 8.53 13.62 21.71
CA LEU A 223 9.60 12.67 22.03
C LEU A 223 9.88 12.79 23.55
N PRO A 224 9.09 12.14 24.41
CA PRO A 224 9.21 12.33 25.86
C PRO A 224 10.56 11.86 26.43
N SER A 225 11.22 10.89 25.79
CA SER A 225 12.52 10.37 26.25
C SER A 225 13.71 11.17 25.68
N VAL A 226 13.47 12.26 24.93
CA VAL A 226 14.54 13.02 24.31
C VAL A 226 15.30 13.86 25.35
N VAL A 227 16.62 13.71 25.37
CA VAL A 227 17.50 14.47 26.28
C VAL A 227 18.63 15.11 25.48
N LYS A 228 19.02 16.33 25.84
CA LYS A 228 20.23 16.94 25.27
C LYS A 228 21.45 16.11 25.71
N ALA A 229 22.30 15.76 24.76
CA ALA A 229 23.57 15.11 25.08
C ALA A 229 24.58 16.14 25.62
N GLU A 230 25.66 15.65 26.22
CA GLU A 230 26.78 16.50 26.69
C GLU A 230 27.45 17.23 25.52
N GLU A 231 27.48 16.61 24.35
CA GLU A 231 28.04 17.20 23.14
C GLU A 231 27.15 18.31 22.55
N PRO A 232 27.73 19.45 22.12
CA PRO A 232 26.96 20.56 21.56
C PRO A 232 26.11 20.15 20.35
N GLY A 233 24.80 20.38 20.45
CA GLY A 233 23.85 20.17 19.35
C GLY A 233 23.42 18.73 19.10
N LYS A 234 23.91 17.77 19.90
CA LYS A 234 23.44 16.38 19.87
C LYS A 234 22.34 16.12 20.89
N TRP A 235 21.49 15.16 20.56
CA TRP A 235 20.38 14.73 21.40
C TRP A 235 20.40 13.20 21.46
N LYS A 236 20.04 12.68 22.62
CA LYS A 236 19.76 11.25 22.82
C LYS A 236 18.29 11.02 22.51
N PHE A 237 18.03 10.25 21.47
CA PHE A 237 16.68 9.89 21.01
C PHE A 237 16.40 8.42 21.31
N ASP A 238 15.17 8.11 21.72
CA ASP A 238 14.66 6.74 21.64
C ASP A 238 14.23 6.45 20.19
N THR A 239 14.70 5.33 19.65
CA THR A 239 14.47 4.98 18.24
C THR A 239 13.02 4.59 17.94
N SER A 240 12.31 4.03 18.93
CA SER A 240 10.88 3.69 18.79
C SER A 240 10.01 4.96 18.76
N GLU A 241 10.34 5.99 19.54
CA GLU A 241 9.65 7.28 19.51
C GLU A 241 9.84 8.03 18.18
N LEU A 242 11.05 7.96 17.62
CA LEU A 242 11.35 8.55 16.31
C LEU A 242 10.49 7.94 15.20
N ILE A 243 10.40 6.60 15.15
CA ILE A 243 9.59 5.90 14.15
C ILE A 243 8.10 6.14 14.38
N ALA A 244 7.64 6.19 15.64
CA ALA A 244 6.24 6.48 15.95
C ALA A 244 5.81 7.90 15.51
N CYS A 245 6.74 8.84 15.42
CA CYS A 245 6.46 10.22 14.97
C CYS A 245 6.44 10.41 13.44
N ALA A 246 6.97 9.46 12.67
CA ALA A 246 7.12 9.54 11.22
C ALA A 246 5.91 9.01 10.45
#